data_AF-Q52LC2-F1
#
_entry.id   AF-Q52LC2-F1
#
_cell.length_a   1.000
_cell.length_b   1.000
_cell.length_c   1.000
_cell.angle_alpha   90.00
_cell.angle_beta   90.00
_cell.angle_gamma   90.00
#
_symmetry.space_group_name_H-M   'P 1'
#
loop_
_entity.id
_entity.type
_entity.pdbx_description
1 polymer ?
#
loop_
_entity_poly.entity_id
_entity_poly.type
_entity_poly.pdbx_seq_one_letter_code
_entity_poly.pdbx_strand_id
1 'polypeptide(L)'
;MRLWKARVLKLVLKTAKDSRLGLNSKWLSLKLGDAGNPRSLAIRFILTNYNKLSIQSWFSLRRVEIISNNSIQAVFNPTGVYAPSGYSYRCQRVGSLQQDQALLLPSDTDDGSSLWEVTFIDFQIQGFAIKGGRFTKAQDCASSFSPAFLIGLAMSLILLLVLAYALHMLIYLRYLDQQYDLIASPAHFSQLKARDTAEEKELLRSQGAECYKLRSQQISKIYV
;
A
#
# COMPACT_ATOMS: atom_id res chain seq x y z
N MET A 1 -15.33 9.06 -35.87
CA MET A 1 -14.36 8.74 -34.80
C MET A 1 -12.97 8.72 -35.42
N ARG A 2 -12.04 9.58 -35.00
CA ARG A 2 -10.64 9.56 -35.48
C ARG A 2 -9.79 8.80 -34.46
N LEU A 3 -9.45 7.57 -34.79
CA LEU A 3 -8.68 6.70 -33.91
C LEU A 3 -7.18 6.97 -34.06
N TRP A 4 -6.50 7.42 -33.00
CA TRP A 4 -5.04 7.53 -32.95
C TRP A 4 -4.47 6.52 -31.93
N LYS A 5 -3.94 5.41 -32.44
CA LYS A 5 -3.14 4.48 -31.65
C LYS A 5 -1.67 4.86 -31.77
N ALA A 6 -1.16 5.61 -30.79
CA ALA A 6 0.28 5.77 -30.63
C ALA A 6 0.83 4.53 -29.89
N ARG A 7 1.72 3.77 -30.52
CA ARG A 7 2.46 2.70 -29.84
C ARG A 7 3.79 3.25 -29.34
N VAL A 8 4.01 3.10 -28.03
CA VAL A 8 5.24 3.37 -27.26
C VAL A 8 5.68 4.82 -27.28
N LEU A 9 5.50 5.51 -26.15
CA LEU A 9 5.91 6.90 -26.00
C LEU A 9 6.81 7.06 -24.76
N LYS A 10 8.09 6.71 -24.92
CA LYS A 10 9.10 6.96 -23.88
C LYS A 10 9.62 8.39 -24.01
N LEU A 11 9.03 9.30 -23.24
CA LEU A 11 9.28 10.74 -23.37
C LEU A 11 10.27 11.28 -22.35
N VAL A 12 11.57 11.29 -22.67
CA VAL A 12 12.54 11.98 -21.81
C VAL A 12 12.39 13.48 -22.02
N LEU A 13 11.78 14.18 -21.04
CA LEU A 13 11.67 15.63 -21.03
C LEU A 13 13.03 16.27 -20.80
N LYS A 14 13.76 16.56 -21.88
CA LYS A 14 14.68 17.69 -21.84
C LYS A 14 13.84 18.94 -22.03
N THR A 15 14.01 19.91 -21.13
CA THR A 15 13.34 21.20 -21.20
C THR A 15 13.44 21.74 -22.62
N ALA A 16 12.32 21.74 -23.36
CA ALA A 16 12.28 22.44 -24.62
C ALA A 16 12.58 23.91 -24.33
N LYS A 17 13.41 24.49 -25.19
CA LYS A 17 13.97 25.85 -25.11
C LYS A 17 12.90 26.96 -25.09
N ASP A 18 11.62 26.59 -25.15
CA ASP A 18 10.46 27.49 -25.27
C ASP A 18 9.46 27.37 -24.11
N SER A 19 9.92 26.87 -22.97
CA SER A 19 9.11 26.72 -21.75
C SER A 19 8.92 28.06 -21.03
N ARG A 20 8.00 28.90 -21.51
CA ARG A 20 7.45 30.01 -20.71
C ARG A 20 5.93 29.92 -20.60
N LEU A 21 5.46 29.34 -19.50
CA LEU A 21 4.11 29.53 -18.98
C LEU A 21 4.16 29.68 -17.44
N GLY A 22 4.76 30.78 -16.97
CA GLY A 22 4.83 31.14 -15.55
C GLY A 22 5.79 30.31 -14.69
N LEU A 23 6.09 30.79 -13.48
CA LEU A 23 7.04 30.17 -12.54
C LEU A 23 6.69 28.70 -12.23
N ASN A 24 5.39 28.39 -12.22
CA ASN A 24 4.85 27.12 -11.75
C ASN A 24 4.33 26.21 -12.88
N SER A 25 4.36 26.62 -14.15
CA SER A 25 3.93 25.75 -15.25
C SER A 25 4.99 25.62 -16.34
N LYS A 26 5.14 24.40 -16.84
CA LYS A 26 6.00 24.08 -17.97
C LYS A 26 5.21 23.25 -18.96
N TRP A 27 5.50 23.41 -20.24
CA TRP A 27 4.89 22.58 -21.27
C TRP A 27 5.96 21.94 -22.15
N LEU A 28 5.60 20.81 -22.74
CA LEU A 28 6.38 20.13 -23.77
C LEU A 28 5.45 19.80 -24.92
N SER A 29 5.86 20.11 -26.15
CA SER A 29 5.16 19.66 -27.35
C SER A 29 6.01 18.67 -28.11
N LEU A 30 5.42 17.52 -28.42
CA LEU A 30 5.95 16.56 -29.38
C LEU A 30 5.32 16.82 -30.72
N LYS A 31 6.10 17.12 -31.74
CA LYS A 31 5.60 17.15 -33.11
C LYS A 31 5.72 15.75 -33.71
N LEU A 32 4.60 15.19 -34.11
CA LEU A 32 4.47 13.95 -34.86
C LEU A 32 4.26 14.31 -36.33
N GLY A 33 5.33 14.25 -37.09
CA GLY A 33 5.34 14.55 -38.52
C GLY A 33 6.71 14.99 -38.98
N ASP A 34 6.96 14.85 -40.28
CA ASP A 34 8.13 15.45 -40.90
C ASP A 34 7.98 16.98 -40.88
N ALA A 35 9.07 17.71 -40.66
CA ALA A 35 9.08 19.15 -40.42
C ALA A 35 8.47 19.97 -41.58
N GLY A 36 8.33 19.37 -42.77
CA GLY A 36 7.75 19.99 -43.97
C GLY A 36 6.28 19.68 -44.24
N ASN A 37 5.57 18.88 -43.43
CA ASN A 37 4.16 18.58 -43.69
C ASN A 37 3.22 19.52 -42.90
N PRO A 38 2.38 20.34 -43.57
CA PRO A 38 1.42 21.22 -42.89
C PRO A 38 0.38 20.47 -42.05
N ARG A 39 0.25 19.14 -42.24
CA ARG A 39 -0.56 18.24 -41.39
C ARG A 39 0.20 17.69 -40.19
N SER A 40 1.20 18.40 -39.68
CA SER A 40 1.94 17.97 -38.49
C SER A 40 0.97 17.89 -37.30
N LEU A 41 0.79 16.69 -36.76
CA LEU A 41 0.12 16.49 -35.49
C LEU A 41 1.12 16.84 -34.38
N ALA A 42 0.69 17.43 -33.28
CA ALA A 42 1.52 17.57 -32.10
C ALA A 42 0.76 17.23 -30.83
N ILE A 43 1.45 16.68 -29.85
CA ILE A 43 0.90 16.38 -28.53
C ILE A 43 1.62 17.28 -27.53
N ARG A 44 0.87 18.18 -26.89
CA ARG A 44 1.38 19.11 -25.89
C ARG A 44 0.98 18.66 -24.48
N PHE A 45 1.98 18.43 -23.65
CA PHE A 45 1.84 18.12 -22.23
C PHE A 45 2.07 19.39 -21.41
N ILE A 46 1.11 19.75 -20.56
CA ILE A 46 1.21 20.90 -19.66
C ILE A 46 1.35 20.40 -18.23
N LEU A 47 2.49 20.64 -17.61
CA LEU A 47 2.80 20.28 -16.25
C LEU A 47 2.74 21.50 -15.33
N THR A 48 2.28 21.29 -14.11
CA THR A 48 2.27 22.29 -13.04
C THR A 48 3.02 21.78 -11.82
N ASN A 49 3.76 22.67 -11.16
CA ASN A 49 4.37 22.42 -9.86
C ASN A 49 3.47 22.98 -8.76
N TYR A 50 3.29 22.23 -7.68
CA TYR A 50 2.61 22.69 -6.48
C TYR A 50 3.26 22.06 -5.24
N ASN A 51 3.23 22.78 -4.13
CA ASN A 51 3.73 22.27 -2.85
C ASN A 51 2.56 21.61 -2.11
N LYS A 52 2.58 20.28 -1.98
CA LYS A 52 1.59 19.55 -1.18
C LYS A 52 1.89 19.66 0.31
N LEU A 53 3.17 19.74 0.65
CA LEU A 53 3.73 19.88 1.99
C LEU A 53 4.89 20.89 1.91
N SER A 54 5.20 21.58 3.01
CA SER A 54 6.27 22.60 3.03
C SER A 54 7.65 22.08 2.60
N ILE A 55 7.88 20.76 2.73
CA ILE A 55 9.19 20.13 2.50
C ILE A 55 9.28 19.48 1.11
N GLN A 56 8.16 19.26 0.42
CA GLN A 56 8.14 18.48 -0.81
C GLN A 56 7.26 19.11 -1.87
N SER A 57 7.88 19.53 -2.97
CA SER A 57 7.19 19.94 -4.18
C SER A 57 6.75 18.71 -4.98
N TRP A 58 5.59 18.85 -5.61
CA TRP A 58 4.99 17.85 -6.48
C TRP A 58 4.80 18.46 -7.87
N PHE A 59 4.80 17.62 -8.89
CA PHE A 59 4.30 18.02 -10.20
C PHE A 59 3.06 17.20 -10.53
N SER A 60 2.15 17.83 -11.26
CA SER A 60 0.99 17.18 -11.88
C SER A 60 0.96 17.48 -13.37
N LEU A 61 0.49 16.52 -14.15
CA LEU A 61 0.13 16.76 -15.55
C LEU A 61 -1.27 17.36 -15.57
N ARG A 62 -1.37 18.64 -15.93
CA ARG A 62 -2.61 19.42 -15.87
C ARG A 62 -3.47 19.23 -17.11
N ARG A 63 -2.85 19.25 -18.29
CA ARG A 63 -3.54 19.09 -19.58
C ARG A 63 -2.68 18.33 -20.58
N VAL A 64 -3.34 17.57 -21.43
CA VAL A 64 -2.78 17.00 -22.66
C VAL A 64 -3.59 17.53 -23.83
N GLU A 65 -2.91 18.20 -24.75
CA GLU A 65 -3.56 18.87 -25.87
C GLU A 65 -3.09 18.24 -27.17
N ILE A 66 -4.03 17.89 -28.04
CA ILE A 66 -3.76 17.42 -29.39
C ILE A 66 -3.86 18.63 -30.31
N ILE A 67 -2.81 18.89 -31.07
CA ILE A 67 -2.69 20.03 -31.96
C ILE A 67 -2.56 19.50 -33.37
N SER A 68 -3.35 20.02 -34.30
CA SER A 68 -3.22 19.72 -35.72
C SER A 68 -3.42 21.00 -36.51
N ASN A 69 -2.57 21.24 -37.51
CA ASN A 69 -2.58 22.46 -38.32
C ASN A 69 -2.54 23.74 -37.46
N ASN A 70 -1.68 23.77 -36.44
CA ASN A 70 -1.55 24.87 -35.48
C ASN A 70 -2.81 25.19 -34.64
N SER A 71 -3.89 24.42 -34.76
CA SER A 71 -5.09 24.54 -33.92
C SER A 71 -5.15 23.40 -32.91
N ILE A 72 -5.62 23.71 -31.69
CA ILE A 72 -5.96 22.70 -30.70
C ILE A 72 -7.19 21.95 -31.21
N GLN A 73 -7.13 20.62 -31.23
CA GLN A 73 -8.16 19.71 -31.73
C GLN A 73 -8.84 18.91 -30.63
N ALA A 74 -8.14 18.68 -29.52
CA ALA A 74 -8.67 18.01 -28.35
C ALA A 74 -7.88 18.43 -27.11
N VAL A 75 -8.57 18.50 -25.98
CA VAL A 75 -8.00 18.79 -24.67
C VAL A 75 -8.43 17.70 -23.72
N PHE A 76 -7.46 17.03 -23.10
CA PHE A 76 -7.68 16.04 -22.07
C PHE A 76 -7.18 16.57 -20.72
N ASN A 77 -7.97 16.35 -19.68
CA ASN A 77 -7.68 16.61 -18.27
C ASN A 77 -7.25 15.30 -17.61
N PRO A 78 -5.95 15.11 -17.33
CA PRO A 78 -5.48 13.88 -16.75
C PRO A 78 -5.87 13.76 -15.28
N THR A 79 -6.35 12.59 -14.88
CA THR A 79 -6.59 12.24 -13.48
C THR A 79 -5.47 11.33 -13.00
N GLY A 80 -4.98 11.51 -11.77
CA GLY A 80 -3.99 10.59 -11.18
C GLY A 80 -2.54 10.69 -11.71
N VAL A 81 -2.24 11.59 -12.65
CA VAL A 81 -0.88 11.74 -13.20
C VAL A 81 -0.08 12.79 -12.43
N TYR A 82 0.55 12.38 -11.33
CA TYR A 82 1.37 13.24 -10.48
C TYR A 82 2.49 12.45 -9.77
N ALA A 83 3.58 13.13 -9.42
CA ALA A 83 4.65 12.58 -8.59
C ALA A 83 5.41 13.71 -7.86
N PRO A 84 6.13 13.42 -6.77
CA PRO A 84 7.06 14.36 -6.18
C PRO A 84 8.07 14.84 -7.23
N SER A 85 8.50 16.11 -7.18
CA SER A 85 9.39 16.68 -8.19
C SER A 85 10.71 15.91 -8.36
N GLY A 86 11.20 15.27 -7.28
CA GLY A 86 12.40 14.43 -7.31
C GLY A 86 12.23 13.04 -7.95
N TYR A 87 11.00 12.64 -8.32
CA TYR A 87 10.67 11.35 -8.92
C TYR A 87 10.12 11.55 -10.34
N SER A 88 10.12 10.50 -11.17
CA SER A 88 9.35 10.48 -12.41
C SER A 88 8.04 9.73 -12.20
N TYR A 89 6.94 10.14 -12.82
CA TYR A 89 5.72 9.34 -12.86
C TYR A 89 5.85 8.27 -13.95
N ARG A 90 5.45 7.02 -13.67
CA ARG A 90 5.45 5.91 -14.63
C ARG A 90 4.13 5.14 -14.58
N CYS A 91 3.59 4.79 -15.74
CA CYS A 91 2.40 3.96 -15.83
C CYS A 91 2.40 3.10 -17.10
N GLN A 92 1.93 1.87 -16.99
CA GLN A 92 1.88 0.92 -18.11
C GLN A 92 0.97 1.43 -19.23
N ARG A 93 -0.15 2.04 -18.87
CA ARG A 93 -1.16 2.55 -19.80
C ARG A 93 -1.77 3.84 -19.24
N VAL A 94 -1.81 4.88 -20.08
CA VAL A 94 -2.51 6.15 -19.79
C VAL A 94 -3.34 6.47 -21.02
N GLY A 95 -4.67 6.38 -20.93
CA GLY A 95 -5.52 6.57 -22.09
C GLY A 95 -6.86 7.23 -21.78
N SER A 96 -7.58 7.58 -22.84
CA SER A 96 -8.91 8.18 -22.77
C SER A 96 -10.07 7.17 -22.79
N LEU A 97 -9.78 5.90 -23.10
CA LEU A 97 -10.79 4.84 -23.14
C LEU A 97 -11.18 4.39 -21.73
N GLN A 98 -12.47 4.40 -21.42
CA GLN A 98 -12.99 4.06 -20.07
C GLN A 98 -12.69 2.62 -19.64
N GLN A 99 -12.57 1.70 -20.59
CA GLN A 99 -12.51 0.26 -20.34
C GLN A 99 -11.33 -0.17 -19.46
N ASP A 100 -10.25 0.63 -19.39
CA ASP A 100 -9.01 0.32 -18.68
C ASP A 100 -8.59 1.41 -17.68
N GLN A 101 -9.54 2.06 -17.00
CA GLN A 101 -9.31 3.24 -16.14
C GLN A 101 -8.81 4.44 -16.97
N ALA A 102 -9.76 5.17 -17.56
CA ALA A 102 -9.45 6.39 -18.31
C ALA A 102 -8.80 7.44 -17.40
N LEU A 103 -7.48 7.55 -17.50
CA LEU A 103 -6.71 8.61 -16.84
C LEU A 103 -6.72 9.90 -17.64
N LEU A 104 -7.21 9.92 -18.89
CA LEU A 104 -7.33 11.12 -19.73
C LEU A 104 -8.81 11.42 -20.01
N LEU A 105 -9.40 12.31 -19.22
CA LEU A 105 -10.80 12.70 -19.41
C LEU A 105 -10.87 13.84 -20.43
N PRO A 106 -11.79 13.83 -21.41
CA PRO A 106 -12.00 14.99 -22.28
C PRO A 106 -12.39 16.21 -21.43
N SER A 107 -11.80 17.37 -21.71
CA SER A 107 -12.05 18.59 -20.91
C SER A 107 -13.45 19.14 -21.10
N ASP A 108 -13.96 19.03 -22.31
CA ASP A 108 -15.32 19.42 -22.69
C ASP A 108 -15.87 18.34 -23.63
N THR A 109 -17.17 18.10 -23.55
CA THR A 109 -17.90 17.21 -24.46
C THR A 109 -18.02 17.81 -25.86
N ASP A 110 -18.01 19.14 -25.96
CA ASP A 110 -18.25 19.88 -27.21
C ASP A 110 -16.98 20.23 -28.00
N ASP A 111 -15.81 20.21 -27.35
CA ASP A 111 -14.50 20.59 -27.94
C ASP A 111 -13.94 19.59 -28.97
N GLY A 112 -14.76 18.68 -29.48
CA GLY A 112 -14.32 17.60 -30.37
C GLY A 112 -13.41 16.57 -29.69
N SER A 113 -13.09 16.74 -28.40
CA SER A 113 -12.21 15.84 -27.63
C SER A 113 -12.73 14.40 -27.60
N SER A 114 -14.05 14.23 -27.60
CA SER A 114 -14.73 12.93 -27.71
C SER A 114 -14.49 12.21 -29.04
N LEU A 115 -14.06 12.92 -30.09
CA LEU A 115 -13.74 12.33 -31.40
C LEU A 115 -12.35 11.72 -31.45
N TRP A 116 -11.52 11.98 -30.44
CA TRP A 116 -10.12 11.55 -30.34
C TRP A 116 -9.96 10.48 -29.26
N GLU A 117 -9.36 9.36 -29.64
CA GLU A 117 -8.89 8.36 -28.70
C GLU A 117 -7.37 8.48 -28.60
N VAL A 118 -6.87 8.63 -27.37
CA VAL A 118 -5.43 8.72 -27.09
C VAL A 118 -5.09 7.66 -26.08
N THR A 119 -4.09 6.84 -26.40
CA THR A 119 -3.52 5.86 -25.47
C THR A 119 -2.00 5.92 -25.54
N PHE A 120 -1.37 6.10 -24.39
CA PHE A 120 0.06 5.99 -24.18
C PHE A 120 0.37 4.65 -23.51
N ILE A 121 1.33 3.93 -24.07
CA ILE A 121 1.86 2.67 -23.52
C ILE A 121 3.28 2.93 -23.00
N ASP A 122 3.61 2.39 -21.84
CA ASP A 122 4.88 2.59 -21.12
C ASP A 122 5.18 4.08 -20.88
N PHE A 123 4.17 4.80 -20.38
CA PHE A 123 4.23 6.24 -20.18
C PHE A 123 5.13 6.58 -18.99
N GLN A 124 6.15 7.39 -19.21
CA GLN A 124 6.99 7.95 -18.15
C GLN A 124 7.21 9.44 -18.38
N ILE A 125 7.00 10.24 -17.32
CA ILE A 125 7.06 11.70 -17.40
C ILE A 125 7.68 12.29 -16.13
N GLN A 126 8.46 13.37 -16.27
CA GLN A 126 9.06 14.09 -15.14
C GLN A 126 9.10 15.58 -15.45
N GLY A 127 8.63 16.39 -14.50
CA GLY A 127 8.69 17.84 -14.57
C GLY A 127 9.68 18.44 -13.56
N PHE A 128 10.14 19.67 -13.87
CA PHE A 128 10.84 20.58 -12.96
C PHE A 128 12.24 20.17 -12.48
N ALA A 129 12.42 19.04 -11.78
CA ALA A 129 13.68 18.70 -11.11
C ALA A 129 14.43 17.51 -11.78
N ILE A 130 14.96 17.75 -12.97
CA ILE A 130 15.68 16.74 -13.76
C ILE A 130 17.19 16.97 -13.62
N LYS A 131 17.93 15.94 -13.22
CA LYS A 131 19.39 15.97 -13.11
C LYS A 131 20.02 15.13 -14.23
N GLY A 132 21.00 15.68 -14.94
CA GLY A 132 21.76 14.93 -15.97
C GLY A 132 20.96 14.49 -17.21
N GLY A 133 19.79 15.07 -17.47
CA GLY A 133 18.95 14.72 -18.62
C GLY A 133 18.44 13.27 -18.62
N ARG A 134 18.41 12.63 -17.45
CA ARG A 134 17.88 11.27 -17.23
C ARG A 134 16.71 11.35 -16.24
N PHE A 135 15.79 10.40 -16.36
CA PHE A 135 14.75 10.24 -15.37
C PHE A 135 15.33 9.85 -14.02
N THR A 136 14.78 10.40 -12.94
CA THR A 136 15.03 9.89 -11.59
C THR A 136 14.20 8.63 -11.33
N LYS A 137 14.25 8.10 -10.10
CA LYS A 137 13.47 6.91 -9.72
C LYS A 137 11.99 7.11 -10.05
N ALA A 138 11.39 6.09 -10.66
CA ALA A 138 9.98 6.12 -11.02
C ALA A 138 9.07 5.85 -9.82
N GLN A 139 8.00 6.62 -9.72
CA GLN A 139 6.81 6.31 -8.95
C GLN A 139 5.79 5.72 -9.92
N ASP A 140 5.41 4.46 -9.68
CA ASP A 140 4.42 3.76 -10.48
C ASP A 140 3.00 4.23 -10.14
N CYS A 141 2.13 4.27 -11.15
CA CYS A 141 0.72 4.66 -11.01
C CYS A 141 -0.10 3.68 -10.16
N ALA A 142 0.31 2.40 -10.13
CA ALA A 142 -0.24 1.43 -9.21
C ALA A 142 0.43 1.60 -7.85
N SER A 143 -0.36 1.83 -6.79
CA SER A 143 0.15 1.70 -5.43
C SER A 143 0.66 0.27 -5.26
N SER A 144 1.82 0.10 -4.62
CA SER A 144 2.45 -1.22 -4.46
C SER A 144 1.52 -2.27 -3.82
N PHE A 145 0.53 -1.81 -3.06
CA PHE A 145 -0.57 -2.64 -2.57
C PHE A 145 -1.88 -1.86 -2.75
N SER A 146 -2.93 -2.54 -3.22
CA SER A 146 -4.28 -1.95 -3.20
C SER A 146 -4.76 -1.83 -1.75
N PRO A 147 -5.59 -0.83 -1.41
CA PRO A 147 -6.20 -0.75 -0.08
C PRO A 147 -6.91 -2.04 0.31
N ALA A 148 -7.55 -2.72 -0.65
CA ALA A 148 -8.20 -4.01 -0.45
C ALA A 148 -7.20 -5.12 -0.04
N PHE A 149 -6.03 -5.20 -0.69
CA PHE A 149 -4.99 -6.17 -0.31
C PHE A 149 -4.48 -5.92 1.11
N LEU A 150 -4.28 -4.65 1.49
CA LEU A 150 -3.82 -4.28 2.83
C LEU A 150 -4.85 -4.61 3.90
N ILE A 151 -6.13 -4.30 3.67
CA ILE A 151 -7.22 -4.66 4.58
C ILE A 151 -7.33 -6.17 4.69
N GLY A 152 -7.25 -6.90 3.57
CA GLY A 152 -7.28 -8.35 3.55
C GLY A 152 -6.15 -8.97 4.37
N LEU A 153 -4.92 -8.48 4.20
CA LEU A 153 -3.76 -8.92 4.98
C LEU A 153 -3.93 -8.61 6.47
N ALA A 154 -4.40 -7.41 6.81
CA ALA A 154 -4.65 -7.04 8.20
C ALA A 154 -5.71 -7.96 8.85
N MET A 155 -6.81 -8.22 8.16
CA MET A 155 -7.87 -9.10 8.64
C MET A 155 -7.40 -10.55 8.76
N SER A 156 -6.62 -11.06 7.79
CA SER A 156 -6.08 -12.43 7.88
C SER A 156 -5.13 -12.58 9.05
N LEU A 157 -4.31 -11.56 9.34
CA LEU A 157 -3.40 -11.55 10.48
C LEU A 157 -4.16 -11.55 11.81
N ILE A 158 -5.25 -10.77 11.92
CA ILE A 158 -6.12 -10.75 13.11
C ILE A 158 -6.76 -12.13 13.33
N LEU A 159 -7.32 -12.74 12.29
CA LEU A 159 -7.92 -14.08 12.39
C LEU A 159 -6.87 -15.13 12.77
N LEU A 160 -5.65 -15.03 12.24
CA LEU A 160 -4.55 -15.92 12.58
C LEU A 160 -4.15 -15.77 14.06
N LEU A 161 -4.12 -14.55 14.60
CA LEU A 161 -3.84 -14.29 16.01
C LEU A 161 -4.94 -14.86 16.92
N VAL A 162 -6.22 -14.68 16.56
CA VAL A 162 -7.36 -15.26 17.29
C VAL A 162 -7.30 -16.79 17.26
N LEU A 163 -7.00 -17.39 16.10
CA LEU A 163 -6.84 -18.84 15.96
C LEU A 163 -5.66 -19.35 16.78
N ALA A 164 -4.51 -18.68 16.74
CA ALA A 164 -3.34 -19.03 17.54
C ALA A 164 -3.63 -18.96 19.04
N TYR A 165 -4.37 -17.95 19.49
CA TYR A 165 -4.81 -17.83 20.88
C TYR A 165 -5.76 -18.96 21.27
N ALA A 166 -6.76 -19.28 20.44
CA ALA A 166 -7.69 -20.38 20.71
C ALA A 166 -6.97 -21.75 20.77
N LEU A 167 -6.04 -21.99 19.84
CA LEU A 167 -5.21 -23.20 19.84
C LEU A 167 -4.30 -23.26 21.07
N HIS A 168 -3.68 -22.15 21.45
CA HIS A 168 -2.87 -22.06 22.66
C HIS A 168 -3.69 -22.39 23.92
N MET A 169 -4.91 -21.83 24.04
CA MET A 169 -5.81 -22.14 25.15
C MET A 169 -6.26 -23.60 25.15
N LEU A 170 -6.53 -24.19 23.98
CA LEU A 170 -6.89 -25.60 23.87
C LEU A 170 -5.74 -26.53 24.31
N ILE A 171 -4.51 -26.22 23.91
CA ILE A 171 -3.30 -26.96 24.32
C ILE A 171 -3.08 -26.81 25.83
N TYR A 172 -3.24 -25.59 26.37
CA TYR A 172 -3.11 -25.32 27.80
C TYR A 172 -4.12 -26.10 28.64
N LEU A 173 -5.39 -26.15 28.20
CA LEU A 173 -6.43 -26.94 28.88
C LEU A 173 -6.12 -28.45 28.82
N ARG A 174 -5.68 -28.98 27.67
CA ARG A 174 -5.24 -30.37 27.56
C ARG A 174 -4.07 -30.71 28.49
N TYR A 175 -3.13 -29.78 28.63
CA TYR A 175 -2.01 -29.93 29.57
C TYR A 175 -2.49 -30.01 31.02
N LEU A 176 -3.43 -29.13 31.43
CA LEU A 176 -4.01 -29.17 32.77
C LEU A 176 -4.82 -30.45 33.02
N ASP A 177 -5.66 -30.85 32.07
CA ASP A 177 -6.48 -32.08 32.12
C ASP A 177 -5.59 -33.31 32.35
N GLN A 178 -4.51 -33.43 31.58
CA GLN A 178 -3.54 -34.51 31.72
C GLN A 178 -2.80 -34.48 33.06
N GLN A 179 -2.54 -33.29 33.63
CA GLN A 179 -1.97 -33.17 34.98
C GLN A 179 -2.96 -33.58 36.07
N TYR A 180 -4.23 -33.17 35.94
CA TYR A 180 -5.27 -33.55 36.89
C TYR A 180 -5.52 -35.06 36.86
N ASP A 181 -5.56 -35.71 35.69
CA ASP A 181 -5.68 -37.16 35.58
C ASP A 181 -4.50 -37.89 36.25
N LEU A 182 -3.28 -37.35 36.13
CA LEU A 182 -2.10 -37.91 36.78
C LEU A 182 -2.21 -37.84 38.32
N ILE A 183 -2.75 -36.73 38.84
CA ILE A 183 -2.92 -36.48 40.29
C ILE A 183 -4.13 -37.26 40.84
N ALA A 184 -5.22 -37.36 40.07
CA ALA A 184 -6.46 -38.06 40.44
C ALA A 184 -6.36 -39.58 40.27
N SER A 185 -5.37 -40.08 39.52
CA SER A 185 -5.14 -41.51 39.35
C SER A 185 -4.99 -42.22 40.72
N PRO A 186 -5.74 -43.30 41.00
CA PRO A 186 -5.76 -43.99 42.30
C PRO A 186 -4.39 -44.49 42.78
N ALA A 187 -3.41 -44.58 41.88
CA ALA A 187 -2.04 -44.94 42.21
C ALA A 187 -1.32 -43.85 43.03
N HIS A 188 -1.64 -42.56 42.82
CA HIS A 188 -1.04 -41.47 43.59
C HIS A 188 -1.74 -41.28 44.94
N PHE A 189 -3.06 -41.50 45.00
CA PHE A 189 -3.83 -41.42 46.25
C PHE A 189 -3.45 -42.53 47.24
N SER A 190 -3.12 -43.73 46.75
CA SER A 190 -2.64 -44.83 47.60
C SER A 190 -1.23 -44.57 48.14
N GLN A 191 -0.34 -43.94 47.36
CA GLN A 191 0.96 -43.49 47.88
C GLN A 191 0.85 -42.33 48.87
N LEU A 192 -0.03 -41.35 48.61
CA LEU A 192 -0.24 -40.23 49.55
C LEU A 192 -0.82 -40.75 50.87
N LYS A 193 -1.83 -41.64 50.82
CA LYS A 193 -2.43 -42.22 52.02
C LYS A 193 -1.47 -43.11 52.80
N ALA A 194 -0.56 -43.83 52.12
CA ALA A 194 0.49 -44.61 52.76
C ALA A 194 1.58 -43.72 53.39
N ARG A 195 1.90 -42.59 52.76
CA ARG A 195 2.85 -41.61 53.27
C ARG A 195 2.27 -40.82 54.45
N ASP A 196 1.03 -40.37 54.35
CA ASP A 196 0.31 -39.69 55.43
C ASP A 196 0.15 -40.63 56.64
N THR A 197 -0.16 -41.92 56.45
CA THR A 197 -0.22 -42.87 57.59
C THR A 197 1.15 -43.27 58.14
N ALA A 198 2.24 -43.14 57.37
CA ALA A 198 3.60 -43.34 57.86
C ALA A 198 4.12 -42.09 58.62
N GLU A 199 3.87 -40.89 58.09
CA GLU A 199 4.23 -39.62 58.73
C GLU A 199 3.35 -39.34 59.96
N GLU A 200 2.06 -39.69 59.96
CA GLU A 200 1.18 -39.62 61.14
C GLU A 200 1.65 -40.59 62.25
N LYS A 201 2.14 -41.79 61.88
CA LYS A 201 2.72 -42.74 62.85
C LYS A 201 4.08 -42.29 63.40
N GLU A 202 4.90 -41.59 62.62
CA GLU A 202 6.15 -40.98 63.13
C GLU A 202 5.88 -39.73 63.98
N LEU A 203 4.92 -38.89 63.59
CA LEU A 203 4.54 -37.69 64.35
C LEU A 203 3.84 -38.04 65.65
N LEU A 204 2.95 -39.05 65.70
CA LEU A 204 2.35 -39.52 66.95
C LEU A 204 3.39 -40.17 67.90
N ARG A 205 4.49 -40.70 67.36
CA ARG A 205 5.62 -41.22 68.15
C ARG A 205 6.54 -40.11 68.66
N SER A 206 6.55 -38.92 68.03
CA SER A 206 7.42 -37.79 68.41
C SER A 206 6.69 -36.63 69.10
N GLN A 207 5.37 -36.49 68.96
CA GLN A 207 4.55 -35.38 69.50
C GLN A 207 3.99 -35.59 70.91
N GLY A 208 4.50 -36.55 71.69
CA GLY A 208 4.22 -36.61 73.14
C GLY A 208 4.71 -35.39 73.95
N ALA A 209 5.29 -34.37 73.32
CA ALA A 209 5.99 -33.28 74.03
C ALA A 209 5.79 -31.84 73.50
N GLU A 210 5.22 -31.57 72.32
CA GLU A 210 5.05 -30.17 71.86
C GLU A 210 3.77 -29.96 71.06
N CYS A 211 2.74 -29.46 71.74
CA CYS A 211 1.57 -28.85 71.13
C CYS A 211 1.92 -27.37 70.77
N TYR A 212 1.11 -26.71 69.96
CA TYR A 212 1.15 -25.27 69.57
C TYR A 212 2.32 -24.76 68.71
N LYS A 213 2.16 -24.79 67.36
CA LYS A 213 2.35 -23.62 66.46
C LYS A 213 2.19 -23.94 64.96
N LEU A 214 1.40 -23.10 64.27
CA LEU A 214 1.48 -22.67 62.86
C LEU A 214 0.22 -22.88 62.00
N ARG A 215 -0.72 -21.95 62.18
CA ARG A 215 -1.65 -21.50 61.14
C ARG A 215 -0.87 -20.62 60.16
N SER A 216 -0.40 -21.18 59.05
CA SER A 216 0.44 -20.47 58.07
C SER A 216 0.00 -20.76 56.63
N GLN A 217 -0.51 -19.70 55.99
CA GLN A 217 -0.22 -19.31 54.61
C GLN A 217 -0.41 -20.34 53.48
N GLN A 218 -1.54 -20.22 52.76
CA GLN A 218 -1.53 -19.96 51.31
C GLN A 218 -2.95 -19.63 50.80
N ILE A 219 -3.43 -18.44 51.18
CA ILE A 219 -4.48 -17.70 50.45
C ILE A 219 -3.74 -16.61 49.69
N SER A 220 -3.28 -16.91 48.47
CA SER A 220 -2.72 -15.97 47.48
C SER A 220 -2.64 -16.77 46.17
N LYS A 221 -3.18 -16.40 45.00
CA LYS A 221 -3.55 -15.10 44.44
C LYS A 221 -4.71 -15.29 43.45
N ILE A 222 -5.66 -14.38 43.54
CA ILE A 222 -6.62 -14.00 42.50
C ILE A 222 -5.85 -13.40 41.31
N TYR A 223 -6.22 -13.76 40.09
CA TYR A 223 -6.12 -12.86 38.93
C TYR A 223 -7.49 -12.76 38.28
N VAL A 224 -8.05 -11.56 38.41
CA VAL A 224 -9.00 -10.93 37.48
C VAL A 224 -8.22 -10.53 36.23
#